data_AF-A0AA46DAF5-F1
#
_entry.id   AF-A0AA46DAF5-F1
#
_cell.length_a   1.000
_cell.length_b   1.000
_cell.length_c   1.000
_cell.angle_alpha   90.00
_cell.angle_beta   90.00
_cell.angle_gamma   90.00
#
_symmetry.space_group_name_H-M   'P 1'
#
loop_
_entity.id
_entity.type
_entity.pdbx_description
1 polymer ?
#
loop_
_entity_poly.entity_id
_entity_poly.type
_entity_poly.pdbx_seq_one_letter_code
_entity_poly.pdbx_strand_id
1 'polypeptide(L)'
;MPNGFLRSALFGAIAKGRRRYINGEDLAAVDGVTIRYKGERLDQGDLDVWESVLHAVRLQELGSRCRVTSYALLKLMGKTDTGKNRATL
;
A
#
# COMPACT_ATOMS: atom_id res chain seq x y z
N MET A 1 -10.20 -2.95 3.86
CA MET A 1 -9.73 -1.87 2.96
C MET A 1 -10.86 -0.91 2.67
N PRO A 2 -10.64 0.42 2.60
CA PRO A 2 -11.64 1.37 2.15
C PRO A 2 -12.03 1.11 0.69
N ASN A 3 -13.33 1.02 0.40
CA ASN A 3 -13.83 0.68 -0.93
C ASN A 3 -13.39 1.66 -2.04
N GLY A 4 -13.20 2.94 -1.70
CA GLY A 4 -12.75 3.95 -2.66
C GLY A 4 -11.34 3.66 -3.20
N PHE A 5 -10.45 3.07 -2.39
CA PHE A 5 -9.08 2.76 -2.82
C PHE A 5 -9.05 1.58 -3.78
N LEU A 6 -9.83 0.53 -3.47
CA LEU A 6 -9.95 -0.66 -4.34
C LEU A 6 -10.59 -0.35 -5.69
N ARG A 7 -11.43 0.70 -5.74
CA ARG A 7 -12.10 1.15 -6.97
C ARG A 7 -11.42 2.37 -7.59
N SER A 8 -10.10 2.49 -7.40
CA SER A 8 -9.28 3.56 -7.93
C SER A 8 -7.95 3.05 -8.47
N ALA A 9 -7.28 3.88 -9.26
CA ALA A 9 -5.94 3.64 -9.77
C ALA A 9 -4.83 3.99 -8.76
N LEU A 10 -5.15 4.12 -7.46
CA LEU A 10 -4.18 4.45 -6.42
C LEU A 10 -3.04 3.42 -6.37
N PHE A 11 -3.37 2.13 -6.40
CA PHE A 11 -2.40 1.02 -6.46
C PHE A 11 -2.43 0.38 -7.84
N GLY A 12 -1.64 0.92 -8.77
CA GLY A 12 -1.68 0.48 -10.16
C GLY A 12 -1.11 -0.93 -10.37
N ALA A 13 -1.72 -1.71 -11.26
CA ALA A 13 -1.10 -2.93 -11.80
C ALA A 13 0.00 -2.54 -12.82
N ILE A 14 1.17 -2.14 -12.30
CA ILE A 14 2.30 -1.67 -13.09
C ILE A 14 3.55 -2.51 -12.85
N ALA A 15 4.44 -2.56 -13.84
CA ALA A 15 5.71 -3.23 -13.70
C ALA A 15 6.57 -2.57 -12.61
N LYS A 16 7.31 -3.40 -11.87
CA LYS A 16 8.30 -2.93 -10.89
C LYS A 16 9.40 -2.14 -11.60
N GLY A 17 9.90 -1.09 -10.96
CA GLY A 17 11.00 -0.29 -11.50
C GLY A 17 10.84 1.20 -11.22
N ARG A 18 11.30 2.04 -12.14
CA ARG A 18 11.26 3.50 -11.98
C ARG A 18 9.81 3.99 -11.81
N ARG A 19 9.53 4.60 -10.67
CA ARG A 19 8.22 5.15 -10.34
C ARG A 19 8.09 6.57 -10.88
N ARG A 20 6.93 6.89 -11.49
CA ARG A 20 6.58 8.28 -11.84
C ARG A 20 6.22 9.02 -10.57
N TYR A 21 6.72 10.23 -10.40
CA TYR A 21 6.22 11.13 -9.36
C TYR A 21 4.94 11.81 -9.86
N ILE A 22 3.89 11.76 -9.04
CA ILE A 22 2.59 12.38 -9.27
C ILE A 22 2.55 13.62 -8.38
N ASN A 23 2.26 14.79 -8.94
CA ASN A 23 2.31 16.06 -8.21
C ASN A 23 0.92 16.65 -7.97
N GLY A 24 0.07 15.94 -7.22
CA GLY A 24 -1.29 16.39 -6.95
C GLY A 24 -2.18 16.25 -8.18
N GLU A 25 -2.21 15.07 -8.79
CA GLU A 25 -3.10 14.77 -9.92
C GLU A 25 -4.30 13.97 -9.41
N ASP A 26 -5.41 14.07 -10.14
CA ASP A 26 -6.60 13.28 -9.86
C ASP A 26 -6.41 11.89 -10.49
N LEU A 27 -6.54 10.85 -9.66
CA LEU A 27 -6.42 9.48 -10.10
C LEU A 27 -7.75 8.98 -10.63
N ALA A 28 -7.70 8.13 -11.67
CA ALA A 28 -8.88 7.45 -12.18
C ALA A 28 -9.53 6.64 -11.06
N ALA A 29 -10.83 6.84 -10.84
CA ALA A 29 -11.65 6.12 -9.89
C ALA A 29 -13.06 5.98 -10.43
N VAL A 30 -13.85 5.07 -9.86
CA VAL A 30 -15.27 4.92 -10.20
C VAL A 30 -16.08 6.18 -9.85
N ASP A 31 -17.22 6.35 -10.49
CA ASP A 31 -18.13 7.47 -10.24
C ASP A 31 -18.45 7.61 -8.74
N GLY A 32 -18.39 8.86 -8.26
CA GLY A 32 -18.59 9.20 -6.84
C GLY A 32 -17.35 9.07 -5.95
N VAL A 33 -16.19 8.69 -6.50
CA VAL A 33 -14.91 8.65 -5.78
C VAL A 33 -13.93 9.62 -6.44
N THR A 34 -13.34 10.52 -5.65
CA THR A 34 -12.26 11.41 -6.11
C THR A 34 -11.04 11.18 -5.24
N ILE A 35 -9.91 10.87 -5.87
CA ILE A 35 -8.62 10.71 -5.18
C ILE A 35 -7.62 11.65 -5.82
N ARG A 36 -7.16 12.62 -5.04
CA ARG A 36 -6.06 13.51 -5.43
C ARG A 36 -4.79 13.06 -4.73
N TYR A 37 -3.78 12.68 -5.51
CA TYR A 37 -2.58 12.04 -4.98
C TYR A 37 -1.31 12.82 -5.31
N LYS A 38 -0.40 12.90 -4.33
CA LYS A 38 0.94 13.46 -4.49
C LYS A 38 1.96 12.50 -3.89
N GLY A 39 2.93 12.08 -4.69
CA GLY A 39 3.96 11.13 -4.30
C GLY A 39 4.41 10.23 -5.45
N GLU A 40 5.24 9.25 -5.14
CA GLU A 40 5.58 8.21 -6.10
C GLU A 40 4.37 7.36 -6.42
N ARG A 41 4.20 7.00 -7.69
CA ARG A 41 3.12 6.12 -8.13
C ARG A 41 3.24 4.77 -7.44
N LEU A 42 2.16 4.37 -6.78
CA LEU A 42 2.09 3.10 -6.05
C LEU A 42 1.75 1.95 -6.99
N ASP A 43 2.36 0.81 -6.72
CA ASP A 43 2.15 -0.45 -7.41
C ASP A 43 1.43 -1.48 -6.50
N GLN A 44 1.27 -2.71 -7.00
CA GLN A 44 0.61 -3.79 -6.26
C GLN A 44 1.44 -4.27 -5.05
N GLY A 45 2.76 -4.10 -5.06
CA GLY A 45 3.59 -4.39 -3.89
C GLY A 45 3.31 -3.42 -2.75
N ASP A 46 3.10 -2.14 -3.05
CA ASP A 46 2.71 -1.15 -2.04
C ASP A 46 1.32 -1.48 -1.46
N LEU A 47 0.40 -2.02 -2.27
CA LEU A 47 -0.89 -2.52 -1.80
C LEU A 47 -0.73 -3.70 -0.85
N ASP A 48 0.09 -4.71 -1.18
CA ASP A 48 0.34 -5.87 -0.32
C ASP A 48 0.85 -5.44 1.07
N VAL A 49 1.77 -4.47 1.10
CA VAL A 49 2.33 -3.95 2.35
C VAL A 49 1.26 -3.21 3.13
N TRP A 50 0.49 -2.34 2.47
CA TRP A 50 -0.61 -1.60 3.09
C TRP A 50 -1.67 -2.53 3.69
N GLU A 51 -2.08 -3.57 2.96
CA GLU A 51 -2.99 -4.61 3.43
C GLU A 51 -2.43 -5.38 4.62
N SER A 52 -1.15 -5.72 4.58
CA SER A 52 -0.48 -6.42 5.68
C SER A 52 -0.43 -5.59 6.96
N VAL A 53 -0.16 -4.28 6.85
CA VAL A 53 -0.19 -3.36 7.98
C VAL A 53 -1.60 -3.26 8.55
N LEU A 54 -2.62 -3.01 7.72
CA LEU A 54 -4.01 -2.93 8.20
C LEU A 54 -4.45 -4.24 8.83
N HIS A 55 -4.08 -5.38 8.25
CA HIS A 55 -4.39 -6.69 8.82
C HIS A 55 -3.72 -6.88 10.19
N ALA A 56 -2.45 -6.50 10.34
CA ALA A 56 -1.70 -6.62 11.58
C ALA A 56 -2.29 -5.78 12.72
N VAL A 57 -2.85 -4.60 12.39
CA VAL A 57 -3.39 -3.67 13.40
C VAL A 57 -4.92 -3.67 13.49
N ARG A 58 -5.62 -4.57 12.80
CA ARG A 58 -7.09 -4.56 12.70
C ARG A 58 -7.85 -4.66 14.03
N LEU A 59 -7.19 -5.14 15.09
CA LEU A 59 -7.76 -5.28 16.44
C LEU A 59 -7.27 -4.18 17.39
N GLN A 60 -6.43 -3.26 16.92
CA GLN A 60 -5.95 -2.12 17.70
C GLN A 60 -6.98 -1.00 17.67
N GLU A 61 -7.05 -0.25 18.77
CA GLU A 61 -7.89 0.95 18.85
C GLU A 61 -7.42 1.99 17.83
N LEU A 62 -8.38 2.64 17.16
CA LEU A 62 -8.08 3.73 16.23
C LEU A 62 -7.38 4.88 16.96
N GLY A 63 -6.35 5.44 16.32
CA GLY A 63 -5.53 6.50 16.91
C GLY A 63 -4.41 6.02 17.83
N SER A 64 -4.37 4.72 18.17
CA SER A 64 -3.24 4.12 18.87
C SER A 64 -2.02 3.97 17.95
N ARG A 65 -0.83 3.89 18.54
CA ARG A 65 0.41 3.76 17.76
C ARG A 65 0.53 2.35 17.17
N CYS A 66 0.49 2.26 15.85
CA CYS A 66 0.79 1.02 15.11
C CYS A 66 2.24 0.59 15.35
N ARG A 67 2.45 -0.63 15.86
CA ARG A 67 3.78 -1.26 15.96
C ARG A 67 3.76 -2.59 15.21
N VAL A 68 4.55 -2.66 14.15
CA VAL A 68 4.74 -3.86 13.33
C VAL A 68 6.22 -4.02 13.00
N THR A 69 6.70 -5.27 12.94
CA THR A 69 8.07 -5.55 12.52
C THR A 69 8.10 -5.94 11.04
N SER A 70 9.20 -5.66 10.35
CA SER A 70 9.40 -6.11 8.96
C SER A 70 9.22 -7.63 8.84
N TYR A 71 9.71 -8.39 9.83
CA TYR A 71 9.53 -9.85 9.88
C TYR A 71 8.05 -10.25 9.89
N ALA A 72 7.23 -9.62 10.73
CA ALA A 72 5.80 -9.90 10.81
C ALA A 72 5.09 -9.56 9.49
N LEU A 73 5.42 -8.43 8.87
CA LEU A 73 4.86 -8.04 7.57
C LEU A 73 5.26 -9.00 6.45
N LEU A 74 6.55 -9.38 6.35
CA LEU A 74 7.00 -10.37 5.37
C LEU A 74 6.27 -11.71 5.55
N LYS A 75 6.12 -12.16 6.80
CA LYS A 75 5.40 -13.39 7.12
C LYS A 75 3.92 -13.31 6.73
N LEU A 76 3.26 -12.18 6.98
CA LEU A 76 1.86 -11.94 6.57
C LEU A 76 1.70 -11.94 5.04
N MET A 77 2.67 -11.38 4.31
CA MET A 77 2.71 -11.43 2.85
C MET A 77 3.15 -12.79 2.27
N GLY A 78 3.45 -13.79 3.10
CA GLY A 78 3.98 -15.08 2.63
C GLY A 78 5.39 -15.01 2.02
N LYS A 79 6.16 -13.97 2.34
CA LYS A 79 7.52 -13.74 1.84
C LYS A 79 8.58 -14.24 2.82
N THR A 80 9.68 -14.76 2.30
CA THR A 80 10.84 -15.17 3.11
C THR A 80 11.55 -13.96 3.70
N ASP A 81 12.14 -14.11 4.89
CA ASP A 81 12.92 -13.05 5.52
C ASP A 81 14.33 -12.97 4.93
N THR A 82 14.47 -12.26 3.82
CA THR A 82 15.75 -12.05 3.12
C THR A 82 16.03 -10.56 2.94
N GLY A 83 17.31 -10.19 2.80
CA GLY A 83 17.70 -8.79 2.57
C GLY A 83 17.01 -8.16 1.36
N LYS A 84 16.82 -8.93 0.28
CA LYS A 84 16.10 -8.47 -0.92
C LYS A 84 14.65 -8.11 -0.62
N ASN A 85 13.94 -8.93 0.16
CA ASN A 85 12.54 -8.66 0.50
C ASN A 85 12.43 -7.48 1.48
N ARG A 86 13.36 -7.36 2.43
CA ARG A 86 13.44 -6.22 3.34
C ARG A 86 13.69 -4.89 2.63
N ALA A 87 14.46 -4.89 1.52
CA ALA A 87 14.73 -3.69 0.74
C ALA A 87 13.53 -3.21 -0.11
N THR A 88 12.46 -4.02 -0.18
CA THR A 88 11.24 -3.74 -0.96
C THR A 88 10.00 -3.57 -0.08
N LEU A 89 10.18 -3.59 1.25
CA LEU A 89 9.19 -3.16 2.24
C LEU A 89 9.28 -1.64 2.39
#